data_AF-A0A1I1CPJ5-F1
#
_entry.id   AF-A0A1I1CPJ5-F1
#
_cell.length_a   1.000
_cell.length_b   1.000
_cell.length_c   1.000
_cell.angle_alpha   90.00
_cell.angle_beta   90.00
_cell.angle_gamma   90.00
#
_symmetry.space_group_name_H-M   'P 1'
#
loop_
_entity.id
_entity.type
_entity.pdbx_description
1 polymer ?
#
loop_
_entity_poly.entity_id
_entity_poly.type
_entity_poly.pdbx_seq_one_letter_code
_entity_poly.pdbx_strand_id
1 'polypeptide(L)'
;MEHPAFDCRPVMQELEIDTHRAREAFRLAHLTFLLARVGIREEATPPFVTTYPAGWTEIYVRRNYFEIDPIIEEARRSFFPFHWSLVGDRRVTIRKFFDEARSFGVGRYGLTVPIRAADGERSLLSVTSNLSMREWRRQCALCEDALFAFGRHFHERYVALSGLRSSNSPKALSRRERQCLTLLGEGLLFKQIAGDLQISESAVRQYVHSAKQKLLARTVSQAVARATALEIIDI
;
A
#
# COMPACT_ATOMS: atom_id res chain seq x y z
N MET A 1 10.98 -19.78 -21.78
CA MET A 1 9.51 -19.63 -21.79
C MET A 1 9.22 -18.18 -21.45
N GLU A 2 9.04 -17.37 -22.48
CA GLU A 2 8.66 -15.98 -22.35
C GLU A 2 7.25 -15.93 -21.76
N HIS A 3 7.09 -15.27 -20.60
CA HIS A 3 5.76 -14.94 -20.11
C HIS A 3 5.10 -13.98 -21.12
N PRO A 4 3.87 -14.24 -21.57
CA PRO A 4 3.16 -13.28 -22.40
C PRO A 4 3.04 -11.99 -21.60
N ALA A 5 3.54 -10.89 -22.17
CA ALA A 5 3.38 -9.57 -21.59
C ALA A 5 1.87 -9.32 -21.44
N PHE A 6 1.37 -9.39 -20.21
CA PHE A 6 -0.01 -9.06 -19.90
C PHE A 6 -0.21 -7.60 -20.32
N ASP A 7 -1.06 -7.35 -21.31
CA ASP A 7 -1.35 -5.99 -21.73
C ASP A 7 -2.19 -5.32 -20.63
N CYS A 8 -1.53 -4.60 -19.73
CA CYS A 8 -2.17 -3.92 -18.61
C CYS A 8 -3.02 -2.72 -19.07
N ARG A 9 -2.97 -2.29 -20.33
CA ARG A 9 -3.66 -1.08 -20.81
C ARG A 9 -5.20 -1.16 -20.70
N PRO A 10 -5.90 -2.20 -21.20
CA PRO A 10 -7.35 -2.30 -21.06
C PRO A 10 -7.81 -2.41 -19.59
N VAL A 11 -7.00 -3.07 -18.74
CA VAL A 11 -7.27 -3.18 -17.31
C VAL A 11 -7.22 -1.82 -16.62
N MET A 12 -6.20 -1.01 -16.91
CA MET A 12 -6.06 0.32 -16.32
C MET A 12 -7.20 1.24 -16.77
N GLN A 13 -7.68 1.12 -18.00
CA GLN A 13 -8.86 1.85 -18.48
C GLN A 13 -10.13 1.50 -17.69
N GLU A 14 -10.35 0.23 -17.36
CA GLU A 14 -11.50 -0.18 -16.54
C GLU A 14 -11.46 0.44 -15.14
N LEU A 15 -10.29 0.41 -14.50
CA LEU A 15 -10.08 1.00 -13.17
C LEU A 15 -10.23 2.52 -13.19
N GLU A 16 -9.80 3.19 -14.26
CA GLU A 16 -10.03 4.62 -14.47
C GLU A 16 -11.53 4.93 -14.59
N ILE A 17 -12.28 4.15 -15.38
CA ILE A 17 -13.74 4.31 -15.52
C ILE A 17 -14.44 4.16 -14.16
N ASP A 18 -14.08 3.13 -13.38
CA ASP A 18 -14.66 2.89 -12.06
C ASP A 18 -14.33 4.05 -11.10
N THR A 19 -13.11 4.58 -11.16
CA THR A 19 -12.66 5.74 -10.37
C THR A 19 -13.48 6.99 -10.73
N HIS A 20 -13.71 7.25 -12.02
CA HIS A 20 -14.52 8.37 -12.49
C HIS A 20 -15.99 8.24 -12.10
N ARG A 21 -16.59 7.05 -12.25
CA ARG A 21 -17.97 6.77 -11.84
C ARG A 21 -18.16 6.96 -10.34
N ALA A 22 -17.23 6.46 -9.53
CA ALA A 22 -17.27 6.64 -8.08
C ALA A 22 -17.15 8.12 -7.69
N ARG A 23 -16.22 8.87 -8.30
CA ARG A 23 -16.10 10.33 -8.10
C ARG A 23 -17.44 11.04 -8.32
N GLU A 24 -18.15 10.70 -9.40
CA GLU A 24 -19.44 11.32 -9.74
C GLU A 24 -20.57 10.88 -8.82
N ALA A 25 -20.68 9.58 -8.53
CA ALA A 25 -21.70 9.02 -7.64
C ALA A 25 -21.62 9.63 -6.22
N PHE A 26 -20.40 9.77 -5.70
CA PHE A 26 -20.15 10.40 -4.40
C PHE A 26 -20.11 11.92 -4.46
N ARG A 27 -20.21 12.56 -5.64
CA ARG A 27 -20.13 14.02 -5.84
C ARG A 27 -18.88 14.64 -5.24
N LEU A 28 -17.73 14.08 -5.60
CA LEU A 28 -16.40 14.49 -5.14
C LEU A 28 -15.72 15.41 -6.17
N ALA A 29 -14.78 16.24 -5.72
CA ALA A 29 -13.90 16.96 -6.64
C ALA A 29 -12.95 15.96 -7.32
N HIS A 30 -12.28 15.14 -6.52
CA HIS A 30 -11.41 14.08 -7.00
C HIS A 30 -11.47 12.84 -6.09
N LEU A 31 -11.08 11.72 -6.69
CA LEU A 31 -10.87 10.42 -6.07
C LEU A 31 -9.54 9.85 -6.60
N THR A 32 -8.74 9.32 -5.68
CA THR A 32 -7.43 8.73 -5.93
C THR A 32 -7.26 7.45 -5.14
N PHE A 33 -6.81 6.38 -5.79
CA PHE A 33 -6.40 5.14 -5.17
C PHE A 33 -4.90 4.94 -5.36
N LEU A 34 -4.18 4.60 -4.29
CA LEU A 34 -2.75 4.30 -4.31
C LEU A 34 -2.51 2.94 -3.67
N LEU A 35 -1.85 2.04 -4.39
CA LEU A 35 -1.40 0.76 -3.88
C LEU A 35 0.00 0.91 -3.28
N ALA A 36 0.05 1.11 -1.97
CA ALA A 36 1.30 1.34 -1.25
C ALA A 36 2.15 0.07 -1.10
N ARG A 37 1.52 -1.11 -0.98
CA ARG A 37 2.22 -2.38 -0.87
C ARG A 37 1.39 -3.56 -1.37
N VAL A 38 2.01 -4.38 -2.23
CA VAL A 38 1.54 -5.71 -2.64
C VAL A 38 2.76 -6.61 -2.87
N GLY A 39 2.82 -7.73 -2.15
CA GLY A 39 3.96 -8.65 -2.26
C GLY A 39 5.32 -8.02 -1.91
N ILE A 40 6.39 -8.51 -2.55
CA ILE A 40 7.79 -8.15 -2.23
C ILE A 40 8.33 -6.96 -3.03
N ARG A 41 7.57 -6.41 -3.99
CA ARG A 41 8.10 -5.35 -4.87
C ARG A 41 8.38 -4.04 -4.13
N GLU A 42 9.54 -3.49 -4.44
CA GLU A 42 9.90 -2.08 -4.28
C GLU A 42 9.82 -1.44 -5.67
N GLU A 43 8.65 -0.91 -6.05
CA GLU A 43 8.54 -0.09 -7.26
C GLU A 43 8.99 1.33 -6.95
N ALA A 44 9.72 1.97 -7.88
CA ALA A 44 10.17 3.35 -7.71
C ALA A 44 8.99 4.34 -7.61
N THR A 45 7.88 4.01 -8.27
CA THR A 45 6.61 4.75 -8.19
C THR A 45 5.52 3.74 -7.83
N PRO A 46 4.83 3.87 -6.69
CA PRO A 46 3.76 2.95 -6.34
C PRO A 46 2.62 3.04 -7.37
N PRO A 47 1.95 1.93 -7.72
CA PRO A 47 0.82 1.95 -8.64
C PRO A 47 -0.34 2.77 -8.09
N PHE A 48 -0.96 3.61 -8.92
CA PHE A 48 -2.12 4.43 -8.54
C PHE A 48 -3.08 4.64 -9.71
N VAL A 49 -4.32 5.00 -9.40
CA VAL A 49 -5.30 5.55 -10.34
C VAL A 49 -5.92 6.79 -9.71
N THR A 50 -6.05 7.85 -10.49
CA THR A 50 -6.49 9.14 -9.96
C THR A 50 -7.31 9.91 -10.96
N THR A 51 -8.24 10.71 -10.45
CA THR A 51 -8.94 11.74 -11.21
C THR A 51 -8.32 13.13 -11.02
N TYR A 52 -7.16 13.24 -10.36
CA TYR A 52 -6.45 14.51 -10.22
C TYR A 52 -6.07 15.07 -11.58
N PRO A 53 -5.92 16.41 -11.69
CA PRO A 53 -5.49 17.05 -12.92
C PRO A 53 -4.10 16.55 -13.32
N ALA A 54 -3.92 16.27 -14.62
CA ALA A 54 -2.69 15.67 -15.14
C ALA A 54 -1.42 16.46 -14.75
N GLY A 55 -1.49 17.79 -14.73
CA GLY A 55 -0.37 18.65 -14.32
C GLY A 55 0.06 18.43 -12.86
N TRP A 56 -0.88 18.17 -11.95
CA TRP A 56 -0.55 17.82 -10.57
C TRP A 56 0.08 16.43 -10.49
N THR A 57 -0.51 15.45 -11.17
CA THR A 57 -0.02 14.07 -11.20
C THR A 57 1.42 13.99 -11.72
N GLU A 58 1.73 14.73 -12.78
CA GLU A 58 3.08 14.79 -13.36
C GLU A 58 4.10 15.38 -12.36
N ILE A 59 3.76 16.49 -11.69
CA ILE A 59 4.62 17.10 -10.68
C ILE A 59 4.81 16.16 -9.49
N TYR A 60 3.73 15.52 -9.03
CA TYR A 60 3.73 14.61 -7.90
C TYR A 60 4.71 13.45 -8.13
N VAL A 61 4.65 12.82 -9.30
CA VAL A 61 5.57 11.75 -9.69
C VAL A 61 6.99 12.27 -9.89
N ARG A 62 7.16 13.36 -10.67
CA ARG A 62 8.49 13.91 -10.99
C ARG A 62 9.28 14.36 -9.76
N ARG A 63 8.59 14.91 -8.75
CA ARG A 63 9.20 15.34 -7.49
C ARG A 63 9.21 14.27 -6.40
N ASN A 64 8.77 13.06 -6.74
CA ASN A 64 8.65 11.93 -5.81
C ASN A 64 7.93 12.30 -4.51
N TYR A 65 6.76 12.95 -4.63
CA TYR A 65 5.99 13.36 -3.46
C TYR A 65 5.46 12.18 -2.62
N PHE A 66 5.52 10.94 -3.14
CA PHE A 66 5.23 9.73 -2.38
C PHE A 66 6.03 9.60 -1.06
N GLU A 67 7.25 10.16 -1.01
CA GLU A 67 8.13 10.10 0.17
C GLU A 67 7.81 11.14 1.24
N ILE A 68 7.22 12.27 0.85
CA ILE A 68 6.99 13.41 1.75
C ILE A 68 5.51 13.68 2.04
N ASP A 69 4.60 13.00 1.33
CA ASP A 69 3.17 13.18 1.49
C ASP A 69 2.73 12.68 2.88
N PRO A 70 2.29 13.59 3.76
CA PRO A 70 1.93 13.22 5.12
C PRO A 70 0.63 12.40 5.16
N ILE A 71 -0.20 12.44 4.09
CA ILE A 71 -1.39 11.59 3.98
C ILE A 71 -0.99 10.12 3.82
N ILE A 72 0.08 9.84 3.08
CA ILE A 72 0.63 8.47 2.97
C ILE A 72 1.21 8.03 4.31
N GLU A 73 1.94 8.90 5.00
CA GLU A 73 2.49 8.60 6.33
C GLU A 73 1.37 8.28 7.33
N GLU A 74 0.32 9.09 7.38
CA GLU A 74 -0.82 8.87 8.27
C GLU A 74 -1.58 7.59 7.90
N ALA A 75 -1.82 7.34 6.61
CA ALA A 75 -2.50 6.12 6.16
C ALA A 75 -1.75 4.82 6.52
N ARG A 76 -0.42 4.88 6.67
CA ARG A 76 0.37 3.72 7.15
C ARG A 76 0.08 3.38 8.62
N ARG A 77 -0.31 4.37 9.44
CA ARG A 77 -0.54 4.21 10.88
C ARG A 77 -2.01 4.06 11.21
N SER A 78 -2.88 4.70 10.44
CA SER A 78 -4.32 4.69 10.63
C SER A 78 -4.97 3.35 10.23
N PHE A 79 -6.11 3.07 10.86
CA PHE A 79 -7.01 1.94 10.55
C PHE A 79 -8.39 2.40 10.09
N PHE A 80 -8.76 3.63 10.43
CA PHE A 80 -10.05 4.23 10.12
C PHE A 80 -9.87 5.41 9.16
N PRO A 81 -10.94 5.82 8.46
CA PRO A 81 -10.91 7.04 7.67
C PRO A 81 -10.47 8.24 8.50
N PHE A 82 -9.68 9.12 7.89
CA PHE A 82 -9.21 10.34 8.54
C PHE A 82 -9.28 11.54 7.61
N HIS A 83 -9.62 12.70 8.18
CA HIS A 83 -9.67 13.95 7.45
C HIS A 83 -8.27 14.56 7.31
N TRP A 84 -7.94 15.08 6.14
CA TRP A 84 -6.65 15.74 5.88
C TRP A 84 -6.37 16.92 6.82
N SER A 85 -7.42 17.56 7.33
CA SER A 85 -7.31 18.65 8.31
C SER A 85 -6.69 18.22 9.65
N LEU A 86 -6.68 16.92 9.95
CA LEU A 86 -6.11 16.36 11.18
C LEU A 86 -4.62 16.02 11.03
N VAL A 87 -4.13 15.91 9.79
CA VAL A 87 -2.75 15.51 9.45
C VAL A 87 -1.80 16.72 9.46
N GLY A 88 -2.27 17.87 9.95
CA GLY A 88 -1.60 19.16 9.85
C GLY A 88 -0.25 19.22 10.56
N ASP A 89 0.82 19.00 9.78
CA ASP A 89 2.18 19.26 10.21
C ASP A 89 2.52 20.77 10.07
N ARG A 90 3.21 21.33 11.07
CA ARG A 90 3.65 22.73 11.06
C ARG A 90 4.85 22.98 10.14
N ARG A 91 5.48 21.95 9.57
CA ARG A 91 6.61 22.06 8.65
C ARG A 91 6.25 22.85 7.38
N VAL A 92 7.12 23.79 7.01
CA VAL A 92 6.94 24.67 5.84
C VAL A 92 6.79 23.88 4.53
N THR A 93 7.55 22.79 4.38
CA THR A 93 7.50 21.93 3.19
C THR A 93 6.11 21.32 2.97
N ILE A 94 5.47 20.84 4.04
CA ILE A 94 4.13 20.23 3.96
C ILE A 94 3.07 21.27 3.61
N ARG A 95 3.18 22.49 4.14
CA ARG A 95 2.28 23.60 3.76
C ARG A 95 2.40 23.92 2.27
N LYS A 96 3.63 24.07 1.77
CA LYS A 96 3.91 24.31 0.35
C LYS A 96 3.36 23.20 -0.54
N PHE A 97 3.50 21.93 -0.14
CA PHE A 97 2.93 20.79 -0.84
C PHE A 97 1.40 20.93 -0.99
N PHE A 98 0.67 21.20 0.09
CA PHE A 98 -0.78 21.37 0.02
C PHE A 98 -1.22 22.66 -0.70
N ASP A 99 -0.44 23.75 -0.60
CA ASP A 99 -0.68 24.99 -1.36
C ASP A 99 -0.54 24.75 -2.86
N GLU A 100 0.51 24.03 -3.27
CA GLU A 100 0.72 23.63 -4.66
C GLU A 100 -0.43 22.73 -5.13
N ALA A 101 -0.79 21.70 -4.37
CA ALA A 101 -1.92 20.83 -4.69
C ALA A 101 -3.22 21.63 -4.92
N ARG A 102 -3.51 22.59 -4.03
CA ARG A 102 -4.67 23.50 -4.16
C ARG A 102 -4.61 24.36 -5.42
N SER A 103 -3.44 24.87 -5.79
CA SER A 103 -3.25 25.67 -7.01
C SER A 103 -3.57 24.89 -8.29
N PHE A 104 -3.40 23.57 -8.27
CA PHE A 104 -3.80 22.67 -9.35
C PHE A 104 -5.25 22.22 -9.27
N GLY A 105 -6.01 22.60 -8.24
CA GLY A 105 -7.43 22.24 -8.11
C GLY A 105 -7.69 20.88 -7.44
N VAL A 106 -6.69 20.27 -6.78
CA VAL A 106 -6.80 18.97 -6.08
C VAL A 106 -7.94 18.91 -5.06
N GLY A 107 -8.34 20.06 -4.51
CA GLY A 107 -9.45 20.18 -3.57
C GLY A 107 -9.03 20.89 -2.28
N ARG A 108 -10.00 21.52 -1.61
CA ARG A 108 -9.76 22.24 -0.35
C ARG A 108 -9.72 21.31 0.86
N TYR A 109 -10.55 20.28 0.84
CA TYR A 109 -10.67 19.30 1.92
C TYR A 109 -10.50 17.91 1.36
N GLY A 110 -10.03 16.98 2.21
CA GLY A 110 -9.91 15.58 1.85
C GLY A 110 -10.20 14.64 3.02
N LEU A 111 -10.55 13.42 2.66
CA LEU A 111 -10.71 12.27 3.54
C LEU A 111 -9.94 11.12 2.90
N THR A 112 -9.17 10.39 3.70
CA THR A 112 -8.46 9.20 3.24
C THR A 112 -8.91 7.99 4.03
N VAL A 113 -9.26 6.93 3.31
CA VAL A 113 -9.54 5.61 3.84
C VAL A 113 -8.30 4.74 3.69
N PRO A 114 -7.61 4.37 4.78
CA PRO A 114 -6.55 3.37 4.73
C PRO A 114 -7.17 1.97 4.55
N ILE A 115 -6.56 1.16 3.69
CA ILE A 115 -7.04 -0.18 3.36
C ILE A 115 -5.93 -1.19 3.67
N ARG A 116 -6.27 -2.17 4.52
CA ARG A 116 -5.44 -3.33 4.84
C ARG A 116 -6.11 -4.58 4.29
N ALA A 117 -5.40 -5.32 3.46
CA ALA A 117 -5.89 -6.55 2.85
C ALA A 117 -4.93 -7.72 3.14
N ALA A 118 -5.14 -8.86 2.47
CA ALA A 118 -4.43 -10.11 2.72
C ALA A 118 -2.90 -9.95 2.55
N ASP A 119 -2.13 -10.83 3.21
CA ASP A 119 -0.67 -10.90 3.08
C ASP A 119 0.04 -9.56 3.31
N GLY A 120 -0.50 -8.78 4.25
CA GLY A 120 -0.03 -7.45 4.56
C GLY A 120 -0.31 -6.37 3.49
N GLU A 121 -1.06 -6.64 2.43
CA GLU A 121 -1.36 -5.62 1.41
C GLU A 121 -1.86 -4.30 2.02
N ARG A 122 -1.37 -3.19 1.48
CA ARG A 122 -1.71 -1.83 1.93
C ARG A 122 -2.05 -0.96 0.74
N SER A 123 -3.16 -0.25 0.83
CA SER A 123 -3.53 0.81 -0.10
C SER A 123 -4.24 1.93 0.64
N LEU A 124 -4.49 3.02 -0.07
CA LEU A 124 -5.32 4.11 0.43
C LEU A 124 -6.23 4.61 -0.68
N LEU A 125 -7.43 5.01 -0.28
CA LEU A 125 -8.39 5.72 -1.11
C LEU A 125 -8.53 7.13 -0.56
N SER A 126 -8.12 8.13 -1.33
CA SER A 126 -8.29 9.53 -0.97
C SER A 126 -9.36 10.19 -1.82
N VAL A 127 -10.23 10.93 -1.18
CA VAL A 127 -11.29 11.70 -1.82
C VAL A 127 -11.20 13.16 -1.40
N THR A 128 -11.50 14.08 -2.31
CA THR A 128 -11.41 15.52 -2.05
C THR A 128 -12.68 16.26 -2.43
N SER A 129 -12.86 17.44 -1.86
CA SER A 129 -14.02 18.30 -2.10
C SER A 129 -13.67 19.78 -2.05
N ASN A 130 -14.45 20.58 -2.77
CA ASN A 130 -14.43 22.05 -2.77
C ASN A 130 -15.66 22.66 -2.09
N LEU A 131 -16.52 21.83 -1.50
CA LEU A 131 -17.68 22.29 -0.70
C LEU A 131 -17.24 23.13 0.50
N SER A 132 -18.18 23.82 1.14
CA SER A 132 -17.90 24.42 2.45
C SER A 132 -17.57 23.34 3.48
N MET A 133 -16.82 23.68 4.53
CA MET A 133 -16.44 22.71 5.58
C MET A 133 -17.67 22.02 6.21
N ARG A 134 -18.77 22.75 6.37
CA ARG A 134 -20.01 22.24 6.96
C ARG A 134 -20.68 21.20 6.05
N GLU A 135 -20.75 21.49 4.75
CA GLU A 135 -21.30 20.56 3.75
C GLU A 135 -20.41 19.35 3.58
N TRP A 136 -19.08 19.55 3.53
CA TRP A 136 -18.12 18.47 3.44
C TRP A 136 -18.25 17.48 4.60
N ARG A 137 -18.28 17.97 5.85
CA ARG A 137 -18.49 17.11 7.03
C ARG A 137 -19.80 16.32 6.96
N ARG A 138 -20.88 16.96 6.51
CA ARG A 138 -22.18 16.29 6.34
C ARG A 138 -22.11 15.20 5.28
N GLN A 139 -21.47 15.47 4.15
CA GLN A 139 -21.28 14.50 3.07
C GLN A 139 -20.43 13.31 3.51
N CYS A 140 -19.31 13.55 4.21
CA CYS A 140 -18.50 12.48 4.79
C CYS A 140 -19.34 11.61 5.73
N ALA A 141 -20.05 12.21 6.69
CA ALA A 141 -20.88 11.46 7.63
C ALA A 141 -21.95 10.57 6.96
N LEU A 142 -22.40 10.93 5.75
CA LEU A 142 -23.37 10.14 4.97
C LEU A 142 -22.72 9.06 4.09
N CYS A 143 -21.48 9.26 3.66
CA CYS A 143 -20.84 8.42 2.65
C CYS A 143 -19.61 7.66 3.15
N GLU A 144 -19.15 7.87 4.39
CA GLU A 144 -17.91 7.30 4.91
C GLU A 144 -17.91 5.76 4.87
N ASP A 145 -18.98 5.11 5.34
CA ASP A 145 -19.11 3.64 5.28
C ASP A 145 -19.12 3.12 3.84
N ALA A 146 -19.79 3.85 2.94
CA ALA A 146 -19.83 3.51 1.53
C ALA A 146 -18.47 3.69 0.84
N LEU A 147 -17.72 4.73 1.21
CA LEU A 147 -16.34 4.94 0.75
C LEU A 147 -15.40 3.88 1.29
N PHE A 148 -15.60 3.44 2.54
CA PHE A 148 -14.84 2.34 3.13
C PHE A 148 -15.08 1.02 2.39
N ALA A 149 -16.35 0.68 2.16
CA ALA A 149 -16.74 -0.50 1.40
C ALA A 149 -16.23 -0.45 -0.05
N PHE A 150 -16.38 0.71 -0.71
CA PHE A 150 -15.87 0.93 -2.05
C PHE A 150 -14.35 0.77 -2.11
N GLY A 151 -13.59 1.40 -1.20
CA GLY A 151 -12.14 1.30 -1.16
C GLY A 151 -11.65 -0.14 -1.03
N ARG A 152 -12.29 -0.92 -0.15
CA ARG A 152 -11.97 -2.35 0.01
C ARG A 152 -12.27 -3.17 -1.24
N HIS A 153 -13.43 -2.95 -1.86
CA HIS A 153 -13.79 -3.64 -3.10
C HIS A 153 -12.87 -3.25 -4.26
N PHE A 154 -12.57 -1.97 -4.37
CA PHE A 154 -11.67 -1.42 -5.39
C PHE A 154 -10.26 -1.98 -5.24
N HIS A 155 -9.76 -2.15 -4.00
CA HIS A 155 -8.48 -2.81 -3.76
C HIS A 155 -8.43 -4.22 -4.33
N GLU A 156 -9.41 -5.07 -3.98
CA GLU A 156 -9.46 -6.45 -4.47
C GLU A 156 -9.51 -6.50 -6.00
N ARG A 157 -10.34 -5.64 -6.60
CA ARG A 157 -10.47 -5.52 -8.06
C ARG A 157 -9.16 -5.04 -8.71
N TYR A 158 -8.52 -4.02 -8.15
CA TYR A 158 -7.25 -3.49 -8.63
C TYR A 158 -6.17 -4.57 -8.65
N VAL A 159 -6.02 -5.28 -7.53
CA VAL A 159 -4.99 -6.31 -7.39
C VAL A 159 -5.27 -7.52 -8.28
N ALA A 160 -6.54 -7.92 -8.42
CA ALA A 160 -6.94 -9.01 -9.32
C ALA A 160 -6.66 -8.68 -10.80
N LEU A 161 -7.02 -7.47 -11.25
CA LEU A 161 -6.86 -7.09 -12.65
C LEU A 161 -5.41 -6.78 -13.02
N SER A 162 -4.64 -6.19 -12.10
CA SER A 162 -3.22 -5.85 -12.34
C SER A 162 -2.29 -7.08 -12.34
N GLY A 163 -2.76 -8.25 -11.90
CA GLY A 163 -1.94 -9.46 -11.80
C GLY A 163 -0.81 -9.35 -10.76
N LEU A 164 -0.85 -8.33 -9.90
CA LEU A 164 0.23 -8.04 -8.95
C LEU A 164 0.36 -9.12 -7.86
N ARG A 165 -0.74 -9.74 -7.43
CA ARG A 165 -0.71 -10.89 -6.50
C ARG A 165 0.06 -12.08 -7.08
N SER A 166 -0.21 -12.43 -8.34
CA SER A 166 0.42 -13.58 -8.99
C SER A 166 1.89 -13.36 -9.32
N SER A 167 2.25 -12.13 -9.70
CA SER A 167 3.64 -11.78 -10.05
C SER A 167 4.54 -11.55 -8.84
N ASN A 168 3.99 -11.12 -7.70
CA ASN A 168 4.78 -10.61 -6.56
C ASN A 168 4.60 -11.38 -5.25
N SER A 169 3.82 -12.46 -5.28
CA SER A 169 3.71 -13.36 -4.12
C SER A 169 5.04 -14.12 -3.94
N PRO A 170 5.63 -14.14 -2.74
CA PRO A 170 6.72 -15.07 -2.47
C PRO A 170 6.26 -16.50 -2.73
N LYS A 171 7.21 -17.32 -3.17
CA LYS A 171 7.00 -18.77 -3.10
C LYS A 171 6.67 -19.16 -1.67
N ALA A 172 5.67 -20.02 -1.50
CA ALA A 172 5.24 -20.47 -0.18
C ALA A 172 6.44 -21.01 0.63
N LEU A 173 6.62 -20.44 1.82
CA LEU A 173 7.59 -20.94 2.77
C LEU A 173 7.09 -22.28 3.33
N SER A 174 8.01 -23.22 3.56
CA SER A 174 7.72 -24.43 4.31
C SER A 174 7.51 -24.10 5.78
N ARG A 175 6.91 -25.03 6.53
CA ARG A 175 6.75 -24.89 7.99
C ARG A 175 8.10 -24.65 8.68
N ARG A 176 9.15 -25.38 8.29
CA ARG A 176 10.49 -25.26 8.88
C ARG A 176 11.17 -23.94 8.50
N GLU A 177 10.97 -23.46 7.28
CA GLU A 177 11.46 -22.14 6.85
C GLU A 177 10.82 -21.02 7.67
N ARG A 178 9.49 -21.04 7.87
CA ARG A 178 8.79 -20.08 8.74
C ARG A 178 9.31 -20.13 10.17
N GLN A 179 9.40 -21.32 10.77
CA GLN A 179 9.90 -21.48 12.14
C GLN A 179 11.32 -20.92 12.30
N CYS A 180 12.23 -21.20 11.36
CA CYS A 180 13.58 -20.66 11.43
C CYS A 180 13.59 -19.13 11.34
N LEU A 181 12.79 -18.53 10.45
CA LEU A 181 12.70 -17.07 10.34
C LEU A 181 12.04 -16.40 11.54
N THR A 182 11.00 -17.01 12.13
CA THR A 182 10.37 -16.52 13.37
C THR A 182 11.39 -16.45 14.50
N LEU A 183 12.09 -17.57 14.79
CA LEU A 183 13.08 -17.61 15.87
C LEU A 183 14.28 -16.66 15.61
N LEU A 184 14.65 -16.45 14.35
CA LEU A 184 15.63 -15.43 13.98
C LEU A 184 15.13 -14.01 14.25
N GLY A 185 13.85 -13.74 14.00
CA GLY A 185 13.24 -12.44 14.30
C GLY A 185 13.10 -12.17 15.79
N GLU A 186 12.92 -13.22 16.60
CA GLU A 186 12.99 -13.19 18.06
C GLU A 186 14.43 -13.01 18.60
N GLY A 187 15.44 -13.10 17.73
CA GLY A 187 16.85 -12.83 18.06
C GLY A 187 17.69 -14.06 18.39
N LEU A 188 17.22 -15.28 18.14
CA LEU A 188 17.97 -16.50 18.41
C LEU A 188 19.10 -16.73 17.39
N LEU A 189 20.19 -17.31 17.87
CA LEU A 189 21.31 -17.76 17.04
C LEU A 189 21.00 -19.13 16.41
N PHE A 190 21.63 -19.44 15.27
CA PHE A 190 21.41 -20.72 14.56
C PHE A 190 21.58 -21.96 15.44
N LYS A 191 22.55 -21.95 16.37
CA LYS A 191 22.79 -23.05 17.29
C LYS A 191 21.64 -23.24 18.30
N GLN A 192 21.04 -22.14 18.77
CA GLN A 192 19.87 -22.19 19.67
C GLN A 192 18.66 -22.72 18.90
N ILE A 193 18.41 -22.19 17.70
CA ILE A 193 17.34 -22.66 16.80
C ILE A 193 17.47 -24.15 16.50
N ALA A 194 18.70 -24.62 16.24
CA ALA A 194 18.97 -26.05 16.02
C ALA A 194 18.57 -26.90 17.22
N GLY A 195 18.90 -26.45 18.43
CA GLY A 195 18.48 -27.07 19.69
C GLY A 195 16.96 -27.11 19.84
N ASP A 196 16.31 -25.96 19.68
CA ASP A 196 14.85 -25.82 19.87
C ASP A 196 14.04 -26.64 18.85
N LEU A 197 14.51 -26.67 17.60
CA LEU A 197 13.83 -27.39 16.52
C LEU A 197 14.25 -28.86 16.40
N GLN A 198 15.20 -29.32 17.23
CA GLN A 198 15.78 -30.66 17.24
C GLN A 198 16.32 -31.08 15.86
N ILE A 199 17.11 -30.20 15.23
CA ILE A 199 17.75 -30.43 13.93
C ILE A 199 19.21 -29.98 13.97
N SER A 200 20.00 -30.28 12.94
CA SER A 200 21.37 -29.79 12.87
C SER A 200 21.42 -28.29 12.54
N GLU A 201 22.47 -27.60 13.00
CA GLU A 201 22.71 -26.20 12.63
C GLU A 201 22.85 -26.03 11.10
N SER A 202 23.40 -27.04 10.41
CA SER A 202 23.47 -27.08 8.95
C SER A 202 22.07 -27.07 8.31
N ALA A 203 21.13 -27.85 8.87
CA ALA A 203 19.74 -27.85 8.39
C ALA A 203 19.06 -26.48 8.59
N VAL A 204 19.29 -25.81 9.73
CA VAL A 204 18.81 -24.44 9.97
C VAL A 204 19.33 -23.49 8.88
N ARG A 205 20.64 -23.53 8.59
CA ARG A 205 21.26 -22.70 7.55
C ARG A 205 20.66 -22.97 6.18
N GLN A 206 20.36 -24.22 5.85
CA GLN A 206 19.71 -24.59 4.59
C GLN A 206 18.28 -24.04 4.50
N TYR A 207 17.48 -24.17 5.55
CA TYR A 207 16.12 -23.59 5.59
C TYR A 207 16.15 -22.08 5.44
N VAL A 208 17.04 -21.40 6.16
CA VAL A 208 17.19 -19.93 6.09
C VAL A 208 17.66 -19.50 4.70
N HIS A 209 18.59 -20.22 4.09
CA HIS A 209 19.03 -19.96 2.72
C HIS A 209 17.87 -20.09 1.72
N SER A 210 17.10 -21.19 1.79
CA SER A 210 15.93 -21.41 0.94
C SER A 210 14.88 -20.31 1.12
N ALA A 211 14.54 -19.98 2.37
CA ALA A 211 13.58 -18.92 2.67
C ALA A 211 14.02 -17.56 2.13
N LYS A 212 15.32 -17.24 2.25
CA LYS A 212 15.91 -16.02 1.70
C LYS A 212 15.73 -15.92 0.19
N GLN A 213 15.95 -17.00 -0.55
CA GLN A 213 15.73 -17.04 -2.00
C GLN A 213 14.25 -16.85 -2.35
N LYS A 214 13.34 -17.52 -1.61
CA LYS A 214 11.88 -17.40 -1.83
C LYS A 214 11.34 -16.01 -1.54
N LEU A 215 11.96 -15.28 -0.61
CA LEU A 215 11.62 -13.90 -0.24
C LEU A 215 12.44 -12.85 -1.01
N LEU A 216 13.24 -13.27 -2.00
CA LEU A 216 14.10 -12.42 -2.82
C LEU A 216 15.05 -11.53 -2.01
N ALA A 217 15.44 -11.96 -0.81
CA ALA A 217 16.19 -11.16 0.14
C ALA A 217 17.71 -11.34 -0.03
N ARG A 218 18.47 -10.30 0.24
CA ARG A 218 19.94 -10.30 0.19
C ARG A 218 20.54 -10.78 1.52
N THR A 219 19.96 -10.31 2.62
CA THR A 219 20.39 -10.63 4.00
C THR A 219 19.31 -11.40 4.75
N VAL A 220 19.69 -12.05 5.86
CA VAL A 220 18.75 -12.72 6.75
C VAL A 220 17.78 -11.71 7.37
N SER A 221 18.29 -10.54 7.82
CA SER A 221 17.45 -9.47 8.37
C SER A 221 16.42 -8.95 7.36
N GLN A 222 16.80 -8.82 6.08
CA GLN A 222 15.84 -8.45 5.03
C GLN A 222 14.79 -9.56 4.81
N ALA A 223 15.18 -10.84 4.90
CA ALA A 223 14.23 -11.95 4.80
C ALA A 223 13.22 -11.92 5.95
N VAL A 224 13.69 -11.74 7.19
CA VAL A 224 12.81 -11.58 8.36
C VAL A 224 11.87 -10.38 8.16
N ALA A 225 12.41 -9.20 7.85
CA ALA A 225 11.60 -7.99 7.65
C ALA A 225 10.52 -8.16 6.56
N ARG A 226 10.85 -8.82 5.44
CA ARG A 226 9.87 -9.11 4.38
C ARG A 226 8.83 -10.13 4.81
N ALA A 227 9.24 -11.20 5.50
CA ALA A 227 8.31 -12.20 6.00
C ALA A 227 7.32 -11.60 7.02
N THR A 228 7.79 -10.73 7.91
CA THR A 228 6.94 -9.98 8.85
C THR A 228 6.01 -9.02 8.12
N ALA A 229 6.52 -8.23 7.18
CA ALA A 229 5.69 -7.30 6.41
C ALA A 229 4.58 -8.06 5.68
N LEU A 230 4.87 -9.21 5.10
CA LEU A 230 3.90 -10.05 4.38
C LEU A 230 3.01 -10.88 5.30
N GLU A 231 3.11 -10.70 6.61
CA GLU A 231 2.33 -11.42 7.62
C GLU A 231 2.49 -12.96 7.51
N ILE A 232 3.65 -13.42 6.98
CA ILE A 232 4.02 -14.84 6.86
C ILE A 232 4.54 -15.39 8.20
N ILE A 233 5.17 -14.52 8.99
CA ILE A 233 5.63 -14.78 10.35
C ILE A 233 5.14 -13.65 11.27
N ASP A 234 4.96 -13.97 12.54
CA ASP A 234 4.60 -13.05 13.62
C ASP A 234 5.77 -13.03 14.62
N ILE A 235 6.22 -11.84 15.02
CA ILE A 235 7.38 -11.59 15.89
C ILE A 235 7.15 -10.41 16.82
#